data_AF-A0A384KHF2-F1
#
_entry.id   AF-A0A384KHF2-F1
#
_cell.length_a   1.000
_cell.length_b   1.000
_cell.length_c   1.000
_cell.angle_alpha   90.00
_cell.angle_beta   90.00
_cell.angle_gamma   90.00
#
_symmetry.space_group_name_H-M   'P 1'
#
loop_
_entity.id
_entity.type
_entity.pdbx_description
1 polymer ?
#
loop_
_entity_poly.entity_id
_entity_poly.type
_entity_poly.pdbx_seq_one_letter_code
_entity_poly.pdbx_strand_id
1 'polypeptide(L)'
;MIKNKGKKKKDVSKSKNPPGALKKKTPPSKKAPTEKKNDKPPTILRWIDLLRNLKLKQLKKNIDDEISNHDINKNINDKLLLFLNDELEEEAIFDQIEELKNGKMSMLVDIHKENMSNLQRQFEQDINKLFLHFEEDREILMGNRKSIIHNINLFYSQIEQSQKTRKTELEKEEFEMMDEIYKNYIAERYISNYKLENFKEKNEARFSSLISQNKKALDEATSSYNSIKEKYERSKSNLSTKEREVHELELKIDSWKLKLENDIKIYEMQIERLRNEKTQLLNHIRAIKMILQKLKHNDKQRLIDITVSSSKCISVLEENICLANKLINTNNLCRRYETEREKIASSSDVTHREGDVGSVDMEQEELTMDMQKKNEDQAQLLENFFKRKNKTILDIIILKKELHALRKKNKEYTKVIDDMENKLNFNKKVKFKESDFIIRSAL
;
A
#
# COMPACT_ATOMS: atom_id res chain seq x y z
N MET A 1 -3.53 -98.93 -99.40
CA MET A 1 -3.58 -99.74 -100.65
C MET A 1 -3.97 -101.22 -100.34
N ILE A 2 -4.22 -102.14 -101.32
CA ILE A 2 -5.15 -103.36 -101.22
C ILE A 2 -5.02 -104.47 -102.39
N LYS A 3 -5.54 -105.79 -102.32
CA LYS A 3 -6.09 -106.83 -103.39
C LYS A 3 -5.62 -108.39 -103.52
N ASN A 4 -6.42 -109.42 -104.05
CA ASN A 4 -6.10 -110.94 -104.31
C ASN A 4 -7.18 -111.90 -105.11
N LYS A 5 -6.91 -113.17 -105.68
CA LYS A 5 -7.82 -114.43 -106.02
C LYS A 5 -7.34 -115.69 -106.95
N GLY A 6 -8.05 -116.89 -107.10
CA GLY A 6 -7.63 -118.27 -107.73
C GLY A 6 -8.59 -119.25 -108.62
N LYS A 7 -8.32 -120.60 -108.95
CA LYS A 7 -9.00 -121.60 -109.96
C LYS A 7 -8.87 -123.24 -109.85
N LYS A 8 -9.47 -124.17 -110.71
CA LYS A 8 -9.50 -125.76 -110.73
C LYS A 8 -9.85 -126.61 -112.10
N LYS A 9 -9.69 -128.00 -112.25
CA LYS A 9 -10.13 -129.05 -113.35
C LYS A 9 -9.71 -130.61 -113.08
N LYS A 10 -9.85 -131.83 -113.78
CA LYS A 10 -10.68 -132.74 -114.78
C LYS A 10 -10.09 -134.27 -114.79
N ASP A 11 -10.31 -135.47 -115.49
CA ASP A 11 -11.04 -136.30 -116.60
C ASP A 11 -10.69 -137.90 -116.54
N VAL A 12 -10.97 -139.06 -117.29
CA VAL A 12 -11.85 -139.73 -118.40
C VAL A 12 -11.60 -141.34 -118.66
N SER A 13 -12.37 -142.22 -119.45
CA SER A 13 -12.22 -143.77 -119.63
C SER A 13 -12.78 -144.59 -120.95
N LYS A 14 -12.70 -145.98 -121.15
CA LYS A 14 -13.17 -146.93 -122.33
C LYS A 14 -13.11 -148.56 -122.24
N SER A 15 -13.76 -149.45 -123.11
CA SER A 15 -13.64 -151.01 -123.29
C SER A 15 -14.40 -151.81 -124.49
N LYS A 16 -14.15 -153.16 -124.89
CA LYS A 16 -14.93 -154.08 -125.89
C LYS A 16 -14.50 -155.61 -126.29
N ASN A 17 -15.43 -156.55 -126.74
CA ASN A 17 -15.42 -157.63 -127.86
C ASN A 17 -15.15 -159.24 -127.73
N PRO A 18 -15.19 -160.19 -128.77
CA PRO A 18 -15.82 -161.58 -128.76
C PRO A 18 -15.05 -162.86 -129.40
N PRO A 19 -15.50 -163.66 -130.44
CA PRO A 19 -16.36 -164.91 -130.52
C PRO A 19 -15.80 -166.24 -131.18
N GLY A 20 -16.59 -167.35 -131.23
CA GLY A 20 -16.60 -168.40 -132.31
C GLY A 20 -16.13 -169.85 -132.00
N ALA A 21 -16.25 -170.91 -132.83
CA ALA A 21 -17.08 -171.19 -134.04
C ALA A 21 -16.96 -172.66 -134.59
N LEU A 22 -17.95 -173.13 -135.40
CA LEU A 22 -17.90 -174.27 -136.37
C LEU A 22 -17.86 -175.73 -135.81
N LYS A 23 -18.16 -176.83 -136.55
CA LYS A 23 -18.12 -177.09 -138.01
C LYS A 23 -18.93 -178.35 -138.46
N LYS A 24 -19.82 -178.21 -139.48
CA LYS A 24 -20.10 -179.17 -140.61
C LYS A 24 -20.61 -180.61 -140.28
N LYS A 25 -21.23 -181.43 -141.17
CA LYS A 25 -21.55 -181.49 -142.63
C LYS A 25 -22.80 -182.42 -142.81
N THR A 26 -23.74 -182.27 -143.76
CA THR A 26 -23.83 -182.89 -145.14
C THR A 26 -23.47 -184.39 -145.24
N PRO A 27 -24.07 -185.25 -146.11
CA PRO A 27 -24.43 -184.98 -147.53
C PRO A 27 -25.77 -185.58 -148.04
N PRO A 28 -26.13 -185.47 -149.35
CA PRO A 28 -27.53 -185.60 -149.82
C PRO A 28 -27.80 -186.65 -150.96
N SER A 29 -29.03 -186.62 -151.51
CA SER A 29 -29.50 -187.23 -152.78
C SER A 29 -29.90 -188.74 -152.75
N LYS A 30 -30.58 -189.35 -153.73
CA LYS A 30 -30.92 -188.96 -155.14
C LYS A 30 -32.22 -189.63 -155.68
N LYS A 31 -32.47 -189.47 -157.00
CA LYS A 31 -33.68 -189.78 -157.80
C LYS A 31 -33.78 -191.23 -158.36
N ALA A 32 -34.93 -191.56 -158.98
CA ALA A 32 -35.11 -192.46 -160.16
C ALA A 32 -35.04 -194.00 -159.91
N PRO A 33 -35.29 -194.90 -160.91
CA PRO A 33 -36.46 -195.00 -161.82
C PRO A 33 -37.02 -196.45 -162.10
N THR A 34 -38.22 -196.54 -162.68
CA THR A 34 -38.76 -197.56 -163.65
C THR A 34 -38.68 -199.11 -163.43
N GLU A 35 -39.87 -199.75 -163.34
CA GLU A 35 -40.22 -201.17 -163.71
C GLU A 35 -39.73 -202.34 -162.79
N LYS A 36 -40.02 -203.66 -162.97
CA LYS A 36 -40.64 -204.46 -164.08
C LYS A 36 -41.40 -205.77 -163.63
N LYS A 37 -41.79 -206.60 -164.62
CA LYS A 37 -42.61 -207.87 -164.66
C LYS A 37 -42.59 -208.93 -163.51
N ASN A 38 -43.80 -209.44 -163.19
CA ASN A 38 -44.21 -210.82 -162.72
C ASN A 38 -43.93 -211.27 -161.24
N ASP A 39 -44.59 -212.29 -160.60
CA ASP A 39 -45.93 -212.95 -160.73
C ASP A 39 -46.17 -214.09 -159.66
N LYS A 40 -47.36 -214.18 -159.01
CA LYS A 40 -47.90 -215.21 -158.03
C LYS A 40 -47.09 -215.50 -156.72
N PRO A 41 -47.64 -216.14 -155.63
CA PRO A 41 -49.02 -216.51 -155.25
C PRO A 41 -49.51 -215.83 -153.90
N PRO A 42 -50.71 -216.13 -153.31
CA PRO A 42 -51.45 -215.22 -152.39
C PRO A 42 -50.95 -214.83 -150.96
N THR A 43 -49.86 -215.35 -150.40
CA THR A 43 -49.68 -215.45 -148.91
C THR A 43 -49.17 -214.20 -148.15
N ILE A 44 -49.40 -212.98 -148.67
CA ILE A 44 -48.46 -211.85 -148.48
C ILE A 44 -48.56 -211.06 -147.14
N LEU A 45 -49.75 -210.77 -146.60
CA LEU A 45 -49.96 -209.70 -145.60
C LEU A 45 -49.21 -209.86 -144.24
N ARG A 46 -48.84 -211.08 -143.85
CA ARG A 46 -48.57 -211.44 -142.45
C ARG A 46 -47.25 -210.91 -141.85
N TRP A 47 -46.30 -210.47 -142.67
CA TRP A 47 -44.98 -209.98 -142.19
C TRP A 47 -44.96 -208.49 -141.80
N ILE A 48 -46.00 -207.72 -142.14
CA ILE A 48 -45.98 -206.25 -142.00
C ILE A 48 -46.11 -205.79 -140.53
N ASP A 49 -47.02 -206.40 -139.75
CA ASP A 49 -47.27 -205.96 -138.36
C ASP A 49 -46.10 -206.23 -137.40
N LEU A 50 -45.30 -207.26 -137.66
CA LEU A 50 -44.19 -207.65 -136.79
C LEU A 50 -43.09 -206.58 -136.75
N LEU A 51 -42.87 -205.86 -137.85
CA LEU A 51 -41.91 -204.75 -137.93
C LEU A 51 -42.40 -203.47 -137.22
N ARG A 52 -43.72 -203.22 -137.12
CA ARG A 52 -44.25 -202.02 -136.44
C ARG A 52 -43.96 -202.02 -134.93
N ASN A 53 -44.16 -203.15 -134.26
CA ASN A 53 -44.01 -203.25 -132.80
C ASN A 53 -42.57 -203.02 -132.32
N LEU A 54 -41.56 -203.36 -133.12
CA LEU A 54 -40.16 -203.09 -132.77
C LEU A 54 -39.84 -201.57 -132.78
N LYS A 55 -40.43 -200.81 -133.72
CA LYS A 55 -40.22 -199.35 -133.81
C LYS A 55 -40.76 -198.60 -132.59
N LEU A 56 -41.89 -199.05 -132.02
CA LEU A 56 -42.48 -198.47 -130.80
C LEU A 56 -41.61 -198.69 -129.56
N LYS A 57 -40.93 -199.83 -129.43
CA LYS A 57 -39.98 -200.06 -128.33
C LYS A 57 -38.79 -199.10 -128.35
N GLN A 58 -38.30 -198.73 -129.53
CA GLN A 58 -37.20 -197.76 -129.68
C GLN A 58 -37.58 -196.38 -129.13
N LEU A 59 -38.81 -195.92 -129.40
CA LEU A 59 -39.26 -194.56 -129.06
C LEU A 59 -39.47 -194.33 -127.56
N LYS A 60 -39.93 -195.35 -126.81
CA LYS A 60 -40.09 -195.20 -125.34
C LYS A 60 -38.76 -194.90 -124.64
N LYS A 61 -37.71 -195.67 -124.95
CA LYS A 61 -36.40 -195.51 -124.28
C LYS A 61 -35.85 -194.08 -124.41
N ASN A 62 -36.04 -193.45 -125.56
CA ASN A 62 -35.54 -192.11 -125.85
C ASN A 62 -36.29 -190.98 -125.08
N ILE A 63 -37.39 -191.30 -124.39
CA ILE A 63 -38.09 -190.36 -123.49
C ILE A 63 -37.53 -190.48 -122.06
N ASP A 64 -37.26 -191.71 -121.61
CA ASP A 64 -36.70 -191.98 -120.28
C ASP A 64 -35.31 -191.32 -120.12
N ASP A 65 -34.49 -191.32 -121.17
CA ASP A 65 -33.16 -190.70 -121.20
C ASP A 65 -33.19 -189.16 -121.03
N GLU A 66 -34.26 -188.47 -121.46
CA GLU A 66 -34.43 -187.00 -121.30
C GLU A 66 -34.81 -186.63 -119.86
N ILE A 67 -35.70 -187.40 -119.23
CA ILE A 67 -36.17 -187.15 -117.85
C ILE A 67 -34.97 -187.17 -116.88
N SER A 68 -34.07 -188.14 -117.04
CA SER A 68 -32.83 -188.26 -116.26
C SER A 68 -31.90 -187.03 -116.38
N ASN A 69 -31.95 -186.32 -117.51
CA ASN A 69 -31.10 -185.17 -117.79
C ASN A 69 -31.61 -183.88 -117.11
N HIS A 70 -32.92 -183.76 -116.89
CA HIS A 70 -33.52 -182.59 -116.24
C HIS A 70 -33.21 -182.54 -114.72
N ASP A 71 -33.25 -183.68 -114.02
CA ASP A 71 -33.00 -183.73 -112.57
C ASP A 71 -31.56 -183.35 -112.22
N ILE A 72 -30.58 -183.68 -113.09
CA ILE A 72 -29.17 -183.31 -112.92
C ILE A 72 -29.00 -181.78 -112.92
N ASN A 73 -29.63 -181.06 -113.86
CA ASN A 73 -29.51 -179.60 -113.98
C ASN A 73 -30.10 -178.87 -112.77
N LYS A 74 -31.22 -179.36 -112.21
CA LYS A 74 -31.83 -178.75 -111.01
C LYS A 74 -30.85 -178.74 -109.83
N ASN A 75 -30.22 -179.90 -109.58
CA ASN A 75 -29.30 -180.14 -108.46
C ASN A 75 -28.01 -179.28 -108.52
N ILE A 76 -27.67 -178.74 -109.70
CA ILE A 76 -26.51 -177.85 -109.89
C ILE A 76 -26.89 -176.39 -109.57
N ASN A 77 -28.09 -175.94 -109.94
CA ASN A 77 -28.58 -174.60 -109.58
C ASN A 77 -28.72 -174.46 -108.05
N ASP A 78 -29.22 -175.51 -107.37
CA ASP A 78 -29.36 -175.51 -105.91
C ASP A 78 -27.99 -175.37 -105.19
N LYS A 79 -26.88 -175.83 -105.82
CA LYS A 79 -25.51 -175.60 -105.32
C LYS A 79 -24.97 -174.19 -105.57
N LEU A 80 -25.37 -173.54 -106.68
CA LEU A 80 -24.94 -172.17 -106.98
C LEU A 80 -25.53 -171.18 -105.97
N LEU A 81 -26.73 -171.47 -105.46
CA LEU A 81 -27.44 -170.67 -104.46
C LEU A 81 -26.75 -170.65 -103.08
N LEU A 82 -26.03 -171.72 -102.70
CA LEU A 82 -25.25 -171.73 -101.45
C LEU A 82 -24.08 -170.75 -101.49
N PHE A 83 -23.29 -170.77 -102.57
CA PHE A 83 -22.11 -169.91 -102.69
C PHE A 83 -22.43 -168.41 -102.64
N LEU A 84 -23.62 -168.01 -103.08
CA LEU A 84 -24.08 -166.61 -103.01
C LEU A 84 -24.53 -166.18 -101.61
N ASN A 85 -24.65 -167.11 -100.66
CA ASN A 85 -25.00 -166.83 -99.27
C ASN A 85 -23.74 -166.59 -98.42
N ASP A 86 -22.65 -167.31 -98.70
CA ASP A 86 -21.39 -167.19 -97.94
C ASP A 86 -20.71 -165.81 -98.15
N GLU A 87 -20.85 -165.20 -99.35
CA GLU A 87 -20.32 -163.85 -99.64
C GLU A 87 -21.00 -162.72 -98.81
N LEU A 88 -22.15 -162.98 -98.18
CA LEU A 88 -22.90 -162.01 -97.37
C LEU A 88 -22.42 -161.89 -95.92
N GLU A 89 -21.59 -162.82 -95.42
CA GLU A 89 -21.11 -162.75 -94.03
C GLU A 89 -19.86 -161.86 -93.85
N GLU A 90 -19.09 -161.56 -94.92
CA GLU A 90 -17.87 -160.75 -94.81
C GLU A 90 -18.14 -159.25 -94.56
N GLU A 91 -19.21 -158.66 -95.13
CA GLU A 91 -19.55 -157.24 -94.88
C GLU A 91 -19.90 -156.99 -93.41
N ALA A 92 -20.60 -157.93 -92.75
CA ALA A 92 -21.04 -157.78 -91.35
C ALA A 92 -19.89 -157.67 -90.34
N ILE A 93 -18.70 -158.17 -90.68
CA ILE A 93 -17.51 -158.12 -89.80
C ILE A 93 -16.86 -156.74 -89.82
N PHE A 94 -16.95 -155.99 -90.93
CA PHE A 94 -16.33 -154.67 -91.05
C PHE A 94 -17.02 -153.61 -90.17
N ASP A 95 -18.35 -153.57 -90.15
CA ASP A 95 -19.14 -152.59 -89.37
C ASP A 95 -18.82 -152.67 -87.87
N GLN A 96 -18.67 -153.89 -87.33
CA GLN A 96 -18.39 -154.11 -85.91
C GLN A 96 -17.01 -153.57 -85.47
N ILE A 97 -16.04 -153.47 -86.40
CA ILE A 97 -14.72 -152.89 -86.14
C ILE A 97 -14.78 -151.36 -86.14
N GLU A 98 -15.59 -150.76 -87.03
CA GLU A 98 -15.80 -149.31 -87.13
C GLU A 98 -16.46 -148.76 -85.85
N GLU A 99 -17.46 -149.45 -85.28
CA GLU A 99 -18.07 -149.08 -83.99
C GLU A 99 -17.06 -149.06 -82.83
N LEU A 100 -16.28 -150.14 -82.65
CA LEU A 100 -15.31 -150.25 -81.56
C LEU A 100 -14.19 -149.19 -81.63
N LYS A 101 -13.78 -148.83 -82.85
CA LYS A 101 -12.84 -147.74 -83.12
C LYS A 101 -13.43 -146.38 -82.73
N ASN A 102 -14.68 -146.11 -83.13
CA ASN A 102 -15.37 -144.85 -82.84
C ASN A 102 -15.66 -144.68 -81.33
N GLY A 103 -16.06 -145.75 -80.63
CA GLY A 103 -16.26 -145.73 -79.18
C GLY A 103 -15.00 -145.35 -78.40
N LYS A 104 -13.84 -145.93 -78.74
CA LYS A 104 -12.55 -145.57 -78.12
C LYS A 104 -12.12 -144.14 -78.45
N MET A 105 -12.39 -143.65 -79.66
CA MET A 105 -12.11 -142.26 -80.04
C MET A 105 -12.96 -141.28 -79.23
N SER A 106 -14.26 -141.55 -79.03
CA SER A 106 -15.11 -140.69 -78.18
C SER A 106 -14.59 -140.62 -76.75
N MET A 107 -14.28 -141.77 -76.14
CA MET A 107 -13.78 -141.83 -74.76
C MET A 107 -12.50 -140.98 -74.56
N LEU A 108 -11.58 -141.01 -75.52
CA LEU A 108 -10.37 -140.17 -75.50
C LEU A 108 -10.70 -138.67 -75.65
N VAL A 109 -11.61 -138.32 -76.56
CA VAL A 109 -12.08 -136.95 -76.77
C VAL A 109 -12.75 -136.40 -75.51
N ASP A 110 -13.54 -137.22 -74.80
CA ASP A 110 -14.26 -136.81 -73.60
C ASP A 110 -13.32 -136.60 -72.39
N ILE A 111 -12.30 -137.47 -72.22
CA ILE A 111 -11.22 -137.25 -71.25
C ILE A 111 -10.44 -135.95 -71.55
N HIS A 112 -10.18 -135.63 -72.83
CA HIS A 112 -9.53 -134.38 -73.19
C HIS A 112 -10.41 -133.14 -72.94
N LYS A 113 -11.73 -133.21 -73.17
CA LYS A 113 -12.68 -132.15 -72.79
C LYS A 113 -12.68 -131.92 -71.28
N GLU A 114 -12.73 -132.99 -70.48
CA GLU A 114 -12.76 -132.90 -69.02
C GLU A 114 -11.46 -132.28 -68.47
N ASN A 115 -10.30 -132.71 -68.96
CA ASN A 115 -9.02 -132.12 -68.57
C ASN A 115 -8.92 -130.63 -68.94
N MET A 116 -9.37 -130.25 -70.14
CA MET A 116 -9.35 -128.86 -70.59
C MET A 116 -10.33 -127.99 -69.78
N SER A 117 -11.52 -128.51 -69.46
CA SER A 117 -12.50 -127.86 -68.59
C SER A 117 -11.98 -127.66 -67.16
N ASN A 118 -11.31 -128.67 -66.58
CA ASN A 118 -10.70 -128.56 -65.26
C ASN A 118 -9.57 -127.54 -65.21
N LEU A 119 -8.71 -127.48 -66.25
CA LEU A 119 -7.64 -126.49 -66.33
C LEU A 119 -8.19 -125.07 -66.55
N GLN A 120 -9.21 -124.90 -67.39
CA GLN A 120 -9.91 -123.61 -67.53
C GLN A 120 -10.49 -123.16 -66.18
N ARG A 121 -11.18 -124.05 -65.47
CA ARG A 121 -11.75 -123.79 -64.13
C ARG A 121 -10.69 -123.38 -63.10
N GLN A 122 -9.48 -123.94 -63.17
CA GLN A 122 -8.36 -123.52 -62.31
C GLN A 122 -7.88 -122.10 -62.66
N PHE A 123 -7.68 -121.78 -63.94
CA PHE A 123 -7.32 -120.42 -64.36
C PHE A 123 -8.39 -119.39 -63.98
N GLU A 124 -9.68 -119.70 -64.15
CA GLU A 124 -10.78 -118.84 -63.73
C GLU A 124 -10.81 -118.65 -62.20
N GLN A 125 -10.51 -119.69 -61.41
CA GLN A 125 -10.39 -119.57 -59.96
C GLN A 125 -9.22 -118.68 -59.53
N ASP A 126 -8.06 -118.79 -60.16
CA ASP A 126 -6.89 -117.98 -59.81
C ASP A 126 -7.01 -116.52 -60.27
N ILE A 127 -7.66 -116.27 -61.42
CA ILE A 127 -8.06 -114.93 -61.85
C ILE A 127 -9.01 -114.29 -60.82
N ASN A 128 -10.00 -115.03 -60.32
CA ASN A 128 -10.94 -114.52 -59.32
C ASN A 128 -10.26 -114.22 -57.97
N LYS A 129 -9.29 -115.03 -57.52
CA LYS A 129 -8.47 -114.73 -56.33
C LYS A 129 -7.68 -113.43 -56.51
N LEU A 130 -7.06 -113.25 -57.67
CA LEU A 130 -6.26 -112.04 -57.97
C LEU A 130 -7.13 -110.77 -57.96
N PHE A 131 -8.35 -110.83 -58.49
CA PHE A 131 -9.30 -109.71 -58.41
C PHE A 131 -9.79 -109.44 -56.98
N LEU A 132 -10.03 -110.48 -56.17
CA LEU A 132 -10.36 -110.33 -54.74
C LEU A 132 -9.24 -109.60 -53.99
N HIS A 133 -8.01 -110.10 -54.07
CA HIS A 133 -6.87 -109.48 -53.37
C HIS A 133 -6.58 -108.05 -53.84
N PHE A 134 -6.74 -107.76 -55.14
CA PHE A 134 -6.61 -106.39 -55.64
C PHE A 134 -7.68 -105.44 -55.06
N GLU A 135 -8.91 -105.90 -54.88
CA GLU A 135 -9.99 -105.10 -54.29
C GLU A 135 -9.84 -104.94 -52.77
N GLU A 136 -9.37 -106.00 -52.07
CA GLU A 136 -8.99 -105.96 -50.66
C GLU A 136 -7.87 -104.93 -50.40
N ASP A 137 -6.77 -104.99 -51.16
CA ASP A 137 -5.67 -104.01 -51.08
C ASP A 137 -6.14 -102.59 -51.40
N ARG A 138 -7.04 -102.44 -52.39
CA ARG A 138 -7.62 -101.15 -52.79
C ARG A 138 -8.45 -100.55 -51.66
N GLU A 139 -9.26 -101.35 -50.97
CA GLU A 139 -10.07 -100.89 -49.84
C GLU A 139 -9.18 -100.52 -48.64
N ILE A 140 -8.18 -101.34 -48.30
CA ILE A 140 -7.22 -101.06 -47.22
C ILE A 140 -6.48 -99.75 -47.49
N LEU A 141 -5.95 -99.55 -48.70
CA LEU A 141 -5.23 -98.33 -49.08
C LEU A 141 -6.15 -97.09 -49.03
N MET A 142 -7.41 -97.21 -49.46
CA MET A 142 -8.39 -96.14 -49.38
C MET A 142 -8.85 -95.84 -47.95
N GLY A 143 -8.94 -96.85 -47.08
CA GLY A 143 -9.19 -96.69 -45.64
C GLY A 143 -8.05 -95.94 -44.96
N ASN A 144 -6.81 -96.36 -45.18
CA ASN A 144 -5.62 -95.68 -44.67
C ASN A 144 -5.54 -94.23 -45.15
N ARG A 145 -5.78 -93.96 -46.44
CA ARG A 145 -5.81 -92.59 -46.99
C ARG A 145 -6.90 -91.73 -46.34
N LYS A 146 -8.11 -92.26 -46.11
CA LYS A 146 -9.19 -91.55 -45.40
C LYS A 146 -8.80 -91.21 -43.97
N SER A 147 -8.20 -92.16 -43.24
CA SER A 147 -7.73 -91.99 -41.86
C SER A 147 -6.64 -90.91 -41.75
N ILE A 148 -5.62 -90.96 -42.62
CA ILE A 148 -4.56 -89.95 -42.67
C ILE A 148 -5.12 -88.55 -42.95
N ILE A 149 -6.03 -88.41 -43.92
CA ILE A 149 -6.68 -87.12 -44.23
C ILE A 149 -7.52 -86.62 -43.05
N HIS A 150 -8.27 -87.51 -42.36
CA HIS A 150 -9.04 -87.13 -41.19
C HIS A 150 -8.15 -86.63 -40.05
N ASN A 151 -7.06 -87.34 -39.74
CA ASN A 151 -6.11 -86.94 -38.70
C ASN A 151 -5.42 -85.61 -39.02
N ILE A 152 -5.01 -85.40 -40.28
CA ILE A 152 -4.43 -84.12 -40.74
C ILE A 152 -5.44 -82.97 -40.58
N ASN A 153 -6.70 -83.18 -40.99
CA ASN A 153 -7.74 -82.17 -40.82
C ASN A 153 -8.07 -81.88 -39.34
N LEU A 154 -8.02 -82.89 -38.48
CA LEU A 154 -8.19 -82.73 -37.03
C LEU A 154 -7.05 -81.88 -36.42
N PHE A 155 -5.79 -82.17 -36.79
CA PHE A 155 -4.65 -81.34 -36.35
C PHE A 155 -4.75 -79.90 -36.86
N TYR A 156 -5.11 -79.67 -38.12
CA TYR A 156 -5.33 -78.32 -38.64
C TYR A 156 -6.45 -77.59 -37.89
N SER A 157 -7.58 -78.25 -37.62
CA SER A 157 -8.69 -77.67 -36.86
C SER A 157 -8.28 -77.32 -35.42
N GLN A 158 -7.52 -78.20 -34.74
CA GLN A 158 -7.00 -77.95 -33.40
C GLN A 158 -5.98 -76.79 -33.36
N ILE A 159 -5.10 -76.69 -34.37
CA ILE A 159 -4.15 -75.57 -34.51
C ILE A 159 -4.89 -74.26 -34.80
N GLU A 160 -5.89 -74.27 -35.68
CA GLU A 160 -6.71 -73.09 -35.98
C GLU A 160 -7.50 -72.64 -34.73
N GLN A 161 -8.06 -73.58 -33.97
CA GLN A 161 -8.74 -73.29 -32.70
C GLN A 161 -7.77 -72.71 -31.66
N SER A 162 -6.56 -73.26 -31.52
CA SER A 162 -5.51 -72.75 -30.63
C SER A 162 -5.01 -71.36 -31.02
N GLN A 163 -4.91 -71.06 -32.32
CA GLN A 163 -4.59 -69.71 -32.79
C GLN A 163 -5.74 -68.72 -32.53
N LYS A 164 -7.00 -69.16 -32.68
CA LYS A 164 -8.18 -68.35 -32.35
C LYS A 164 -8.27 -68.03 -30.86
N THR A 165 -8.12 -69.02 -29.97
CA THR A 165 -8.15 -68.78 -28.52
C THR A 165 -7.03 -67.84 -28.10
N ARG A 166 -5.79 -68.10 -28.55
CA ARG A 166 -4.65 -67.22 -28.26
C ARG A 166 -4.84 -65.79 -28.77
N LYS A 167 -5.48 -65.60 -29.92
CA LYS A 167 -5.82 -64.26 -30.42
C LYS A 167 -6.85 -63.57 -29.53
N THR A 168 -7.93 -64.27 -29.13
CA THR A 168 -8.94 -63.70 -28.23
C THR A 168 -8.42 -63.47 -26.80
N GLU A 169 -7.44 -64.24 -26.35
CA GLU A 169 -6.72 -64.05 -25.08
C GLU A 169 -5.89 -62.77 -25.14
N LEU A 170 -5.07 -62.58 -26.18
CA LEU A 170 -4.29 -61.35 -26.38
C LEU A 170 -5.18 -60.11 -26.57
N GLU A 171 -6.27 -60.19 -27.34
CA GLU A 171 -7.23 -59.08 -27.50
C GLU A 171 -7.92 -58.71 -26.18
N LYS A 172 -8.09 -59.67 -25.27
CA LYS A 172 -8.62 -59.45 -23.93
C LYS A 172 -7.57 -58.85 -22.98
N GLU A 173 -6.33 -59.34 -23.02
CA GLU A 173 -5.21 -58.78 -22.25
C GLU A 173 -4.91 -57.33 -22.65
N GLU A 174 -4.92 -57.01 -23.96
CA GLU A 174 -4.80 -55.65 -24.48
C GLU A 174 -5.94 -54.75 -23.97
N PHE A 175 -7.19 -55.23 -24.01
CA PHE A 175 -8.34 -54.48 -23.49
C PHE A 175 -8.24 -54.23 -21.98
N GLU A 176 -7.84 -55.24 -21.20
CA GLU A 176 -7.70 -55.14 -19.74
C GLU A 176 -6.57 -54.18 -19.35
N MET A 177 -5.41 -54.22 -20.02
CA MET A 177 -4.36 -53.22 -19.80
C MET A 177 -4.79 -51.81 -20.20
N MET A 178 -5.54 -51.64 -21.29
CA MET A 178 -6.03 -50.31 -21.71
C MET A 178 -7.06 -49.73 -20.73
N ASP A 179 -7.92 -50.56 -20.13
CA ASP A 179 -8.85 -50.15 -19.08
C ASP A 179 -8.12 -49.83 -17.76
N GLU A 180 -7.08 -50.58 -17.38
CA GLU A 180 -6.22 -50.20 -16.24
C GLU A 180 -5.48 -48.88 -16.47
N ILE A 181 -4.91 -48.65 -17.66
CA ILE A 181 -4.28 -47.37 -18.03
C ILE A 181 -5.30 -46.24 -17.96
N TYR A 182 -6.53 -46.45 -18.44
CA TYR A 182 -7.60 -45.45 -18.39
C TYR A 182 -8.06 -45.13 -16.95
N LYS A 183 -8.23 -46.15 -16.11
CA LYS A 183 -8.52 -46.01 -14.68
C LYS A 183 -7.41 -45.25 -13.94
N ASN A 184 -6.15 -45.58 -14.20
CA ASN A 184 -5.00 -44.90 -13.61
C ASN A 184 -4.93 -43.43 -14.05
N TYR A 185 -5.10 -43.13 -15.34
CA TYR A 185 -5.16 -41.76 -15.85
C TYR A 185 -6.30 -40.93 -15.21
N ILE A 186 -7.48 -41.54 -15.02
CA ILE A 186 -8.60 -40.92 -14.30
C ILE A 186 -8.22 -40.64 -12.84
N ALA A 187 -7.62 -41.61 -12.14
CA ALA A 187 -7.21 -41.48 -10.75
C ALA A 187 -6.14 -40.38 -10.58
N GLU A 188 -5.10 -40.35 -11.43
CA GLU A 188 -4.09 -39.29 -11.43
C GLU A 188 -4.70 -37.91 -11.69
N ARG A 189 -5.64 -37.81 -12.64
CA ARG A 189 -6.36 -36.56 -12.91
C ARG A 189 -7.16 -36.08 -11.71
N TYR A 190 -7.87 -36.97 -11.00
CA TYR A 190 -8.56 -36.62 -9.76
C TYR A 190 -7.60 -36.21 -8.64
N ILE A 191 -6.49 -36.94 -8.43
CA ILE A 191 -5.47 -36.62 -7.43
C ILE A 191 -4.80 -35.26 -7.73
N SER A 192 -4.51 -34.98 -9.00
CA SER A 192 -3.90 -33.72 -9.43
C SER A 192 -4.86 -32.55 -9.28
N ASN A 193 -6.13 -32.70 -9.67
CA ASN A 193 -7.18 -31.71 -9.42
C ASN A 193 -7.36 -31.44 -7.92
N TYR A 194 -7.40 -32.49 -7.07
CA TYR A 194 -7.54 -32.34 -5.62
C TYR A 194 -6.34 -31.59 -5.01
N LYS A 195 -5.11 -31.91 -5.43
CA LYS A 195 -3.90 -31.18 -5.01
C LYS A 195 -3.95 -29.70 -5.43
N LEU A 196 -4.40 -29.41 -6.65
CA LEU A 196 -4.55 -28.05 -7.16
C LEU A 196 -5.61 -27.26 -6.38
N GLU A 197 -6.78 -27.85 -6.10
CA GLU A 197 -7.86 -27.16 -5.39
C GLU A 197 -7.49 -26.88 -3.93
N ASN A 198 -6.86 -27.86 -3.26
CA ASN A 198 -6.33 -27.71 -1.90
C ASN A 198 -5.22 -26.63 -1.83
N PHE A 199 -4.43 -26.47 -2.90
CA PHE A 199 -3.46 -25.38 -3.03
C PHE A 199 -4.13 -24.01 -3.27
N LYS A 200 -5.18 -23.92 -4.10
CA LYS A 200 -5.99 -22.70 -4.25
C LYS A 200 -6.62 -22.29 -2.92
N GLU A 201 -7.31 -23.21 -2.25
CA GLU A 201 -8.00 -22.98 -0.96
C GLU A 201 -7.03 -22.44 0.10
N LYS A 202 -5.84 -23.03 0.23
CA LYS A 202 -4.79 -22.54 1.13
C LYS A 202 -4.28 -21.14 0.77
N ASN A 203 -4.14 -20.84 -0.51
CA ASN A 203 -3.76 -19.49 -0.95
C ASN A 203 -4.88 -18.48 -0.73
N GLU A 204 -6.14 -18.83 -1.00
CA GLU A 204 -7.30 -17.96 -0.80
C GLU A 204 -7.53 -17.66 0.68
N ALA A 205 -7.41 -18.68 1.55
CA ALA A 205 -7.40 -18.49 2.99
C ALA A 205 -6.25 -17.59 3.47
N ARG A 206 -5.06 -17.72 2.87
CA ARG A 206 -3.90 -16.86 3.16
C ARG A 206 -4.11 -15.41 2.68
N PHE A 207 -4.67 -15.21 1.49
CA PHE A 207 -5.02 -13.88 0.98
C PHE A 207 -6.11 -13.23 1.82
N SER A 208 -7.19 -13.96 2.11
CA SER A 208 -8.27 -13.49 3.01
C SER A 208 -7.74 -13.13 4.41
N SER A 209 -6.84 -13.92 4.97
CA SER A 209 -6.17 -13.64 6.25
C SER A 209 -5.32 -12.36 6.18
N LEU A 210 -4.48 -12.22 5.14
CA LEU A 210 -3.64 -11.03 4.93
C LEU A 210 -4.48 -9.77 4.70
N ILE A 211 -5.57 -9.85 3.93
CA ILE A 211 -6.51 -8.75 3.69
C ILE A 211 -7.20 -8.35 5.01
N SER A 212 -7.64 -9.32 5.82
CA SER A 212 -8.22 -9.06 7.13
C SER A 212 -7.23 -8.39 8.09
N GLN A 213 -5.98 -8.87 8.13
CA GLN A 213 -4.92 -8.30 8.96
C GLN A 213 -4.54 -6.87 8.51
N ASN A 214 -4.39 -6.65 7.21
CA ASN A 214 -4.04 -5.34 6.64
C ASN A 214 -5.18 -4.33 6.87
N LYS A 215 -6.44 -4.76 6.70
CA LYS A 215 -7.61 -3.93 7.05
C LYS A 215 -7.62 -3.53 8.53
N LYS A 216 -7.39 -4.47 9.46
CA LYS A 216 -7.28 -4.16 10.90
C LYS A 216 -6.18 -3.13 11.18
N ALA A 217 -4.99 -3.31 10.60
CA ALA A 217 -3.89 -2.36 10.75
C ALA A 217 -4.24 -0.96 10.19
N LEU A 218 -5.00 -0.88 9.08
CA LEU A 218 -5.50 0.38 8.52
C LEU A 218 -6.57 1.02 9.41
N ASP A 219 -7.51 0.24 9.95
CA ASP A 219 -8.56 0.71 10.87
C ASP A 219 -7.93 1.22 12.18
N GLU A 220 -6.94 0.51 12.73
CA GLU A 220 -6.14 0.90 13.91
C GLU A 220 -5.34 2.19 13.66
N ALA A 221 -4.64 2.29 12.53
CA ALA A 221 -3.91 3.49 12.14
C ALA A 221 -4.84 4.70 11.95
N THR A 222 -6.01 4.48 11.34
CA THR A 222 -7.05 5.51 11.16
C THR A 222 -7.64 5.97 12.48
N SER A 223 -7.88 5.04 13.42
CA SER A 223 -8.33 5.35 14.78
C SER A 223 -7.28 6.17 15.56
N SER A 224 -6.01 5.78 15.47
CA SER A 224 -4.88 6.51 16.07
C SER A 224 -4.75 7.93 15.49
N TYR A 225 -4.78 8.06 14.16
CA TYR A 225 -4.79 9.36 13.47
C TYR A 225 -5.96 10.24 13.90
N ASN A 226 -7.18 9.70 13.97
CA ASN A 226 -8.34 10.45 14.44
C ASN A 226 -8.21 10.89 15.91
N SER A 227 -7.65 10.06 16.79
CA SER A 227 -7.35 10.44 18.18
C SER A 227 -6.32 11.58 18.26
N ILE A 228 -5.27 11.54 17.43
CA ILE A 228 -4.26 12.60 17.35
C ILE A 228 -4.87 13.89 16.80
N LYS A 229 -5.67 13.80 15.73
CA LYS A 229 -6.38 14.95 15.13
C LYS A 229 -7.35 15.60 16.11
N GLU A 230 -8.09 14.81 16.90
CA GLU A 230 -9.00 15.35 17.90
C GLU A 230 -8.24 16.03 19.06
N LYS A 231 -7.13 15.43 19.53
CA LYS A 231 -6.24 16.07 20.51
C LYS A 231 -5.67 17.39 19.97
N TYR A 232 -5.31 17.45 18.69
CA TYR A 232 -4.82 18.67 18.03
C TYR A 232 -5.88 19.76 17.98
N GLU A 233 -7.10 19.48 17.51
CA GLU A 233 -8.18 20.47 17.45
C GLU A 233 -8.62 20.94 18.86
N ARG A 234 -8.64 20.05 19.86
CA ARG A 234 -8.84 20.42 21.27
C ARG A 234 -7.72 21.36 21.75
N SER A 235 -6.45 21.05 21.45
CA SER A 235 -5.30 21.89 21.83
C SER A 235 -5.32 23.26 21.15
N LYS A 236 -5.74 23.32 19.87
CA LYS A 236 -5.88 24.55 19.08
C LYS A 236 -7.05 25.42 19.57
N SER A 237 -8.16 24.81 19.97
CA SER A 237 -9.27 25.51 20.64
C SER A 237 -8.82 26.12 21.98
N ASN A 238 -8.11 25.33 22.80
CA ASN A 238 -7.55 25.79 24.08
C ASN A 238 -6.49 26.88 23.91
N LEU A 239 -5.66 26.81 22.86
CA LEU A 239 -4.71 27.88 22.55
C LEU A 239 -5.46 29.18 22.23
N SER A 240 -6.50 29.11 21.39
CA SER A 240 -7.29 30.29 21.02
C SER A 240 -8.12 30.89 22.17
N THR A 241 -8.50 30.11 23.19
CA THR A 241 -9.05 30.68 24.43
C THR A 241 -7.98 31.36 25.28
N LYS A 242 -6.77 30.79 25.37
CA LYS A 242 -5.65 31.43 26.08
C LYS A 242 -5.11 32.68 25.39
N GLU A 243 -5.10 32.74 24.06
CA GLU A 243 -4.81 33.96 23.29
C GLU A 243 -5.80 35.08 23.64
N ARG A 244 -7.09 34.77 23.79
CA ARG A 244 -8.11 35.74 24.21
C ARG A 244 -7.97 36.15 25.67
N GLU A 245 -7.68 35.22 26.58
CA GLU A 245 -7.39 35.54 27.99
C GLU A 245 -6.17 36.46 28.14
N VAL A 246 -5.11 36.20 27.38
CA VAL A 246 -3.92 37.07 27.33
C VAL A 246 -4.29 38.45 26.81
N HIS A 247 -5.02 38.55 25.69
CA HIS A 247 -5.40 39.85 25.13
C HIS A 247 -6.33 40.65 26.05
N GLU A 248 -7.25 39.98 26.77
CA GLU A 248 -8.03 40.62 27.84
C GLU A 248 -7.15 41.16 28.98
N LEU A 249 -6.07 40.45 29.33
CA LEU A 249 -5.13 40.89 30.36
C LEU A 249 -4.25 42.05 29.88
N GLU A 250 -3.84 42.07 28.60
CA GLU A 250 -3.16 43.21 27.96
C GLU A 250 -4.03 44.47 28.03
N LEU A 251 -5.30 44.39 27.60
CA LEU A 251 -6.25 45.51 27.65
C LEU A 251 -6.50 45.99 29.09
N LYS A 252 -6.59 45.07 30.05
CA LYS A 252 -6.68 45.41 31.48
C LYS A 252 -5.42 46.15 31.93
N ILE A 253 -4.23 45.62 31.63
CA ILE A 253 -2.93 46.24 31.96
C ILE A 253 -2.83 47.67 31.38
N ASP A 254 -3.20 47.87 30.13
CA ASP A 254 -3.12 49.18 29.48
C ASP A 254 -4.15 50.18 30.05
N SER A 255 -5.35 49.72 30.43
CA SER A 255 -6.29 50.55 31.19
C SER A 255 -5.73 50.99 32.56
N TRP A 256 -4.98 50.12 33.24
CA TRP A 256 -4.33 50.44 34.52
C TRP A 256 -3.13 51.37 34.34
N LYS A 257 -2.33 51.21 33.27
CA LYS A 257 -1.27 52.16 32.89
C LYS A 257 -1.85 53.55 32.65
N LEU A 258 -2.91 53.66 31.85
CA LEU A 258 -3.56 54.93 31.53
C LEU A 258 -4.16 55.60 32.77
N LYS A 259 -4.76 54.80 33.68
CA LYS A 259 -5.22 55.32 34.97
C LYS A 259 -4.06 55.83 35.84
N LEU A 260 -2.99 55.05 35.98
CA LEU A 260 -1.82 55.44 36.78
C LEU A 260 -1.15 56.72 36.23
N GLU A 261 -1.00 56.81 34.90
CA GLU A 261 -0.49 58.00 34.19
C GLU A 261 -1.35 59.25 34.44
N ASN A 262 -2.68 59.08 34.51
CA ASN A 262 -3.61 60.16 34.87
C ASN A 262 -3.51 60.54 36.35
N ASP A 263 -3.46 59.56 37.25
CA ASP A 263 -3.36 59.78 38.70
C ASP A 263 -2.02 60.48 39.05
N ILE A 264 -0.91 60.11 38.38
CA ILE A 264 0.39 60.81 38.46
C ILE A 264 0.24 62.28 38.09
N LYS A 265 -0.37 62.59 36.93
CA LYS A 265 -0.57 63.99 36.49
C LYS A 265 -1.44 64.80 37.45
N ILE A 266 -2.45 64.18 38.06
CA ILE A 266 -3.27 64.81 39.10
C ILE A 266 -2.40 65.16 40.32
N TYR A 267 -1.55 64.24 40.79
CA TYR A 267 -0.64 64.50 41.91
C TYR A 267 0.41 65.55 41.56
N GLU A 268 0.98 65.55 40.36
CA GLU A 268 1.92 66.59 39.91
C GLU A 268 1.28 67.98 39.89
N MET A 269 0.08 68.11 39.32
CA MET A 269 -0.69 69.36 39.35
C MET A 269 -1.02 69.81 40.78
N GLN A 270 -1.38 68.88 41.68
CA GLN A 270 -1.66 69.20 43.09
C GLN A 270 -0.40 69.65 43.84
N ILE A 271 0.73 68.97 43.64
CA ILE A 271 2.03 69.32 44.22
C ILE A 271 2.47 70.71 43.74
N GLU A 272 2.34 70.99 42.44
CA GLU A 272 2.74 72.28 41.88
C GLU A 272 1.81 73.41 42.31
N ARG A 273 0.49 73.16 42.44
CA ARG A 273 -0.43 74.11 43.09
C ARG A 273 0.00 74.43 44.53
N LEU A 274 0.27 73.41 45.35
CA LEU A 274 0.68 73.60 46.75
C LEU A 274 2.05 74.28 46.88
N ARG A 275 2.98 74.06 45.93
CA ARG A 275 4.23 74.81 45.83
C ARG A 275 3.97 76.29 45.57
N ASN A 276 3.06 76.63 44.65
CA ASN A 276 2.72 78.01 44.33
C ASN A 276 1.97 78.73 45.46
N GLU A 277 1.04 78.07 46.14
CA GLU A 277 0.40 78.61 47.36
C GLU A 277 1.45 78.85 48.47
N LYS A 278 2.41 77.93 48.64
CA LYS A 278 3.54 78.07 49.59
C LYS A 278 4.49 79.22 49.23
N THR A 279 4.85 79.42 47.96
CA THR A 279 5.74 80.52 47.56
C THR A 279 5.05 81.88 47.69
N GLN A 280 3.76 81.98 47.38
CA GLN A 280 2.94 83.16 47.65
C GLN A 280 2.91 83.49 49.15
N LEU A 281 2.59 82.52 50.01
CA LEU A 281 2.58 82.72 51.46
C LEU A 281 3.95 83.15 52.02
N LEU A 282 5.04 82.55 51.54
CA LEU A 282 6.40 82.96 51.90
C LEU A 282 6.73 84.40 51.43
N ASN A 283 6.20 84.84 50.29
CA ASN A 283 6.35 86.21 49.81
C ASN A 283 5.54 87.21 50.66
N HIS A 284 4.31 86.87 51.06
CA HIS A 284 3.55 87.68 52.02
C HIS A 284 4.27 87.78 53.38
N ILE A 285 4.83 86.68 53.90
CA ILE A 285 5.62 86.69 55.15
C ILE A 285 6.88 87.56 55.00
N ARG A 286 7.57 87.54 53.86
CA ARG A 286 8.71 88.45 53.58
C ARG A 286 8.27 89.91 53.58
N ALA A 287 7.18 90.24 52.88
CA ALA A 287 6.64 91.60 52.80
C ALA A 287 6.25 92.14 54.19
N ILE A 288 5.53 91.35 54.99
CA ILE A 288 5.14 91.70 56.36
C ILE A 288 6.38 91.90 57.25
N LYS A 289 7.40 91.03 57.13
CA LYS A 289 8.68 91.21 57.86
C LYS A 289 9.40 92.51 57.47
N MET A 290 9.41 92.88 56.19
CA MET A 290 9.99 94.16 55.75
C MET A 290 9.20 95.37 56.26
N ILE A 291 7.86 95.29 56.28
CA ILE A 291 7.00 96.35 56.85
C ILE A 291 7.28 96.50 58.35
N LEU A 292 7.33 95.40 59.10
CA LEU A 292 7.63 95.40 60.54
C LEU A 292 9.04 95.94 60.84
N GLN A 293 10.04 95.61 60.01
CA GLN A 293 11.40 96.17 60.12
C GLN A 293 11.42 97.68 59.86
N LYS A 294 10.70 98.16 58.83
CA LYS A 294 10.56 99.60 58.55
C LYS A 294 9.85 100.34 59.69
N LEU A 295 8.77 99.78 60.23
CA LEU A 295 8.04 100.34 61.37
C LEU A 295 8.94 100.44 62.60
N LYS A 296 9.56 99.33 63.02
CA LYS A 296 10.50 99.29 64.15
C LYS A 296 11.69 100.25 63.99
N HIS A 297 12.15 100.48 62.76
CA HIS A 297 13.18 101.48 62.48
C HIS A 297 12.65 102.92 62.61
N ASN A 298 11.44 103.21 62.10
CA ASN A 298 10.81 104.52 62.24
C ASN A 298 10.49 104.85 63.70
N ASP A 299 9.95 103.90 64.47
CA ASP A 299 9.67 104.08 65.90
C ASP A 299 10.95 104.31 66.70
N LYS A 300 12.03 103.56 66.40
CA LYS A 300 13.35 103.80 66.98
C LYS A 300 13.87 105.21 66.64
N GLN A 301 13.70 105.66 65.40
CA GLN A 301 14.13 107.00 64.99
C GLN A 301 13.34 108.08 65.71
N ARG A 302 11.99 108.00 65.72
CA ARG A 302 11.13 108.92 66.49
C ARG A 302 11.52 108.99 67.96
N LEU A 303 11.82 107.84 68.59
CA LEU A 303 12.26 107.81 69.98
C LEU A 303 13.61 108.53 70.17
N ILE A 304 14.58 108.32 69.27
CA ILE A 304 15.85 109.07 69.28
C ILE A 304 15.59 110.57 69.10
N ASP A 305 14.79 110.96 68.11
CA ASP A 305 14.51 112.37 67.80
C ASP A 305 13.85 113.10 68.98
N ILE A 306 12.87 112.44 69.63
CA ILE A 306 12.23 112.94 70.84
C ILE A 306 13.24 113.03 71.99
N THR A 307 13.99 111.96 72.30
CA THR A 307 14.96 111.94 73.40
C THR A 307 16.04 113.01 73.22
N VAL A 308 16.57 113.18 71.99
CA VAL A 308 17.56 114.23 71.67
C VAL A 308 16.95 115.63 71.78
N SER A 309 15.70 115.83 71.35
CA SER A 309 15.03 117.13 71.46
C SER A 309 14.73 117.49 72.92
N SER A 310 14.26 116.54 73.73
CA SER A 310 14.07 116.71 75.16
C SER A 310 15.40 116.99 75.87
N SER A 311 16.47 116.24 75.55
CA SER A 311 17.80 116.44 76.14
C SER A 311 18.36 117.84 75.82
N LYS A 312 18.20 118.32 74.58
CA LYS A 312 18.58 119.70 74.21
C LYS A 312 17.78 120.75 74.99
N CYS A 313 16.47 120.54 75.12
CA CYS A 313 15.60 121.44 75.88
C CYS A 313 16.02 121.50 77.36
N ILE A 314 16.32 120.35 77.98
CA ILE A 314 16.83 120.25 79.35
C ILE A 314 18.16 121.00 79.47
N SER A 315 19.14 120.79 78.58
CA SER A 315 20.43 121.50 78.61
C SER A 315 20.24 123.03 78.57
N VAL A 316 19.38 123.54 77.69
CA VAL A 316 19.10 124.98 77.59
C VAL A 316 18.39 125.52 78.84
N LEU A 317 17.52 124.73 79.48
CA LEU A 317 16.90 125.09 80.76
C LEU A 317 17.91 125.09 81.91
N GLU A 318 18.81 124.11 81.97
CA GLU A 318 19.89 124.03 82.95
C GLU A 318 20.90 125.18 82.80
N GLU A 319 21.26 125.55 81.56
CA GLU A 319 22.08 126.73 81.25
C GLU A 319 21.40 128.03 81.71
N ASN A 320 20.09 128.20 81.44
CA ASN A 320 19.32 129.35 81.89
C ASN A 320 19.20 129.41 83.42
N ILE A 321 18.99 128.28 84.09
CA ILE A 321 19.00 128.18 85.56
C ILE A 321 20.40 128.53 86.12
N CYS A 322 21.48 128.09 85.46
CA CYS A 322 22.84 128.45 85.83
C CYS A 322 23.09 129.96 85.68
N LEU A 323 22.61 130.60 84.61
CA LEU A 323 22.70 132.05 84.41
C LEU A 323 21.88 132.83 85.45
N ALA A 324 20.66 132.39 85.74
CA ALA A 324 19.80 132.98 86.77
C ALA A 324 20.45 132.88 88.16
N ASN A 325 20.95 131.70 88.55
CA ASN A 325 21.68 131.50 89.80
C ASN A 325 22.95 132.36 89.87
N LYS A 326 23.68 132.51 88.76
CA LYS A 326 24.87 133.39 88.68
C LYS A 326 24.49 134.87 88.90
N LEU A 327 23.38 135.33 88.31
CA LEU A 327 22.87 136.70 88.48
C LEU A 327 22.35 136.95 89.91
N ILE A 328 21.66 135.98 90.51
CA ILE A 328 21.22 136.04 91.92
C ILE A 328 22.44 136.10 92.85
N ASN A 329 23.47 135.29 92.60
CA ASN A 329 24.68 135.28 93.41
C ASN A 329 25.51 136.56 93.29
N THR A 330 25.63 137.17 92.10
CA THR A 330 26.29 138.47 91.96
C THR A 330 25.48 139.60 92.57
N ASN A 331 24.15 139.60 92.44
CA ASN A 331 23.27 140.56 93.11
C ASN A 331 23.40 140.46 94.64
N ASN A 332 23.32 139.24 95.20
CA ASN A 332 23.52 139.00 96.63
C ASN A 332 24.91 139.45 97.11
N LEU A 333 25.97 139.29 96.32
CA LEU A 333 27.30 139.80 96.63
C LEU A 333 27.34 141.33 96.63
N CYS A 334 26.76 142.00 95.63
CA CYS A 334 26.64 143.46 95.59
C CYS A 334 25.85 143.99 96.79
N ARG A 335 24.72 143.37 97.12
CA ARG A 335 23.84 143.75 98.24
C ARG A 335 24.52 143.70 99.61
N ARG A 336 25.65 143.00 99.76
CA ARG A 336 26.47 143.04 100.99
C ARG A 336 27.26 144.35 101.17
N TYR A 337 27.56 145.07 100.10
CA TYR A 337 28.32 146.34 100.11
C TYR A 337 27.43 147.59 100.11
N GLU A 338 26.13 147.43 99.90
CA GLU A 338 25.14 148.52 99.91
C GLU A 338 24.84 149.00 101.33
N THR A 339 24.54 150.29 101.49
CA THR A 339 24.14 150.85 102.79
C THR A 339 22.72 150.39 103.17
N GLU A 340 22.40 150.35 104.46
CA GLU A 340 21.02 150.01 104.91
C GLU A 340 19.96 150.93 104.29
N ARG A 341 20.28 152.22 104.12
CA ARG A 341 19.40 153.17 103.41
C ARG A 341 19.11 152.74 101.97
N GLU A 342 20.04 152.09 101.28
CA GLU A 342 19.87 151.63 99.89
C GLU A 342 19.27 150.23 99.79
N LYS A 343 19.52 149.37 100.78
CA LYS A 343 18.82 148.08 100.91
C LYS A 343 17.32 148.26 101.12
N ILE A 344 16.92 149.33 101.81
CA ILE A 344 15.53 149.71 102.08
C ILE A 344 14.94 150.56 100.94
N ALA A 345 15.65 151.62 100.48
CA ALA A 345 15.12 152.51 99.44
C ALA A 345 14.83 151.80 98.11
N SER A 346 15.59 150.76 97.76
CA SER A 346 15.31 149.95 96.55
C SER A 346 14.11 149.01 96.68
N SER A 347 13.37 149.06 97.79
CA SER A 347 12.01 148.53 97.92
C SER A 347 10.93 149.61 98.07
N SER A 348 11.31 150.91 98.10
CA SER A 348 10.42 152.01 98.53
C SER A 348 9.83 152.86 97.39
N ASP A 349 10.39 152.80 96.17
CA ASP A 349 9.93 153.60 95.01
C ASP A 349 8.95 152.83 94.08
N VAL A 350 8.48 151.65 94.48
CA VAL A 350 7.61 150.78 93.65
C VAL A 350 6.12 150.96 93.97
N THR A 351 5.77 151.55 95.12
CA THR A 351 4.39 151.62 95.65
C THR A 351 3.56 152.80 95.15
N HIS A 352 3.81 153.30 93.93
CA HIS A 352 2.99 154.33 93.29
C HIS A 352 2.71 154.02 91.81
N ARG A 353 1.83 153.02 91.57
CA ARG A 353 0.97 152.88 90.38
C ARG A 353 -0.07 151.77 90.61
N GLU A 354 -1.03 152.02 91.49
CA GLU A 354 -2.34 151.36 91.45
C GLU A 354 -3.33 152.32 90.77
N GLY A 355 -4.12 151.85 89.80
CA GLY A 355 -5.06 152.70 89.05
C GLY A 355 -5.66 152.06 87.78
N ASP A 356 -6.88 151.53 87.94
CA ASP A 356 -7.92 151.20 86.94
C ASP A 356 -7.65 150.32 85.70
N VAL A 357 -8.10 149.06 85.83
CA VAL A 357 -9.28 148.45 85.15
C VAL A 357 -9.59 148.83 83.68
N GLY A 358 -9.67 147.78 82.85
CA GLY A 358 -10.42 147.75 81.58
C GLY A 358 -9.67 147.06 80.43
N SER A 359 -10.20 146.21 79.56
CA SER A 359 -11.33 145.27 79.52
C SER A 359 -11.54 144.93 78.03
N VAL A 360 -11.44 143.64 77.67
CA VAL A 360 -12.05 143.02 76.46
C VAL A 360 -11.52 143.43 75.06
N ASP A 361 -11.08 142.40 74.33
CA ASP A 361 -11.05 142.15 72.87
C ASP A 361 -11.06 143.32 71.85
N MET A 362 -10.07 143.35 70.95
CA MET A 362 -10.24 142.91 69.54
C MET A 362 -8.97 143.06 68.67
N GLU A 363 -8.81 142.12 67.73
CA GLU A 363 -8.14 142.23 66.40
C GLU A 363 -6.61 142.49 66.28
N GLN A 364 -6.09 142.33 65.05
CA GLN A 364 -4.73 141.86 64.76
C GLN A 364 -3.84 142.87 63.99
N GLU A 365 -3.66 144.10 64.50
CA GLU A 365 -2.73 145.08 63.89
C GLU A 365 -1.65 145.68 64.83
N GLU A 366 -1.66 145.39 66.15
CA GLU A 366 -0.73 146.03 67.13
C GLU A 366 0.72 145.51 67.17
N LEU A 367 1.09 144.45 66.43
CA LEU A 367 2.33 143.68 66.66
C LEU A 367 3.65 144.46 66.59
N THR A 368 3.71 145.59 65.88
CA THR A 368 4.89 146.47 65.85
C THR A 368 4.94 147.41 67.05
N MET A 369 3.81 147.96 67.48
CA MET A 369 3.72 148.81 68.67
C MET A 369 3.91 148.02 69.96
N ASP A 370 3.39 146.79 70.03
CA ASP A 370 3.54 145.91 71.19
C ASP A 370 5.00 145.48 71.42
N MET A 371 5.78 145.30 70.35
CA MET A 371 7.23 145.10 70.44
C MET A 371 7.98 146.35 70.95
N GLN A 372 7.52 147.56 70.63
CA GLN A 372 8.12 148.78 71.19
C GLN A 372 7.73 148.97 72.66
N LYS A 373 6.45 148.84 73.01
CA LYS A 373 5.94 148.84 74.41
C LYS A 373 6.71 147.84 75.28
N LYS A 374 6.85 146.57 74.84
CA LYS A 374 7.61 145.54 75.59
C LYS A 374 9.09 145.87 75.79
N ASN A 375 9.74 146.55 74.84
CA ASN A 375 11.12 147.02 74.99
C ASN A 375 11.21 148.24 75.93
N GLU A 376 10.24 149.14 75.88
CA GLU A 376 10.13 150.29 76.81
C GLU A 376 9.83 149.83 78.24
N ASP A 377 9.01 148.79 78.42
CA ASP A 377 8.73 148.16 79.72
C ASP A 377 9.96 147.42 80.28
N GLN A 378 10.72 146.71 79.43
CA GLN A 378 12.01 146.12 79.84
C GLN A 378 13.05 147.19 80.21
N ALA A 379 13.06 148.34 79.51
CA ALA A 379 13.92 149.47 79.85
C ALA A 379 13.50 150.11 81.19
N GLN A 380 12.20 150.31 81.43
CA GLN A 380 11.64 150.77 82.71
C GLN A 380 11.99 149.80 83.86
N LEU A 381 11.93 148.49 83.63
CA LEU A 381 12.29 147.47 84.62
C LEU A 381 13.75 147.59 85.10
N LEU A 382 14.66 148.06 84.23
CA LEU A 382 16.05 148.35 84.57
C LEU A 382 16.29 149.78 85.05
N GLU A 383 15.34 150.70 84.92
CA GLU A 383 15.48 152.11 85.29
C GLU A 383 15.83 152.26 86.78
N ASN A 384 15.20 151.48 87.67
CA ASN A 384 15.49 151.48 89.09
C ASN A 384 16.88 150.90 89.43
N PHE A 385 17.40 149.96 88.63
CA PHE A 385 18.79 149.52 88.72
C PHE A 385 19.77 150.62 88.29
N PHE A 386 19.47 151.34 87.20
CA PHE A 386 20.28 152.48 86.77
C PHE A 386 20.22 153.66 87.75
N LYS A 387 19.08 153.97 88.37
CA LYS A 387 18.95 154.94 89.48
C LYS A 387 19.87 154.56 90.65
N ARG A 388 19.82 153.31 91.12
CA ARG A 388 20.71 152.79 92.18
C ARG A 388 22.20 152.90 91.80
N LYS A 389 22.56 152.52 90.57
CA LYS A 389 23.93 152.64 90.04
C LYS A 389 24.41 154.10 89.98
N ASN A 390 23.56 155.01 89.50
CA ASN A 390 23.91 156.42 89.40
C ASN A 390 24.04 157.08 90.78
N LYS A 391 23.18 156.71 91.74
CA LYS A 391 23.30 157.17 93.13
C LYS A 391 24.63 156.72 93.77
N THR A 392 24.96 155.43 93.73
CA THR A 392 26.23 154.93 94.29
C THR A 392 27.45 155.59 93.65
N ILE A 393 27.40 155.92 92.34
CA ILE A 393 28.44 156.73 91.67
C ILE A 393 28.52 158.15 92.25
N LEU A 394 27.39 158.82 92.48
CA LEU A 394 27.35 160.15 93.11
C LEU A 394 27.90 160.13 94.54
N ASP A 395 27.50 159.15 95.36
CA ASP A 395 27.99 159.00 96.73
C ASP A 395 29.51 158.73 96.76
N ILE A 396 30.04 157.93 95.82
CA ILE A 396 31.50 157.75 95.62
C ILE A 396 32.19 159.08 95.23
N ILE A 397 31.55 159.94 94.44
CA ILE A 397 32.09 161.26 94.06
C ILE A 397 32.09 162.21 95.27
N ILE A 398 31.02 162.22 96.08
CA ILE A 398 30.92 163.01 97.31
C ILE A 398 31.99 162.58 98.31
N LEU A 399 32.12 161.28 98.59
CA LEU A 399 33.14 160.73 99.49
C LEU A 399 34.56 161.06 99.00
N LYS A 400 34.83 161.01 97.69
CA LYS A 400 36.13 161.46 97.12
C LYS A 400 36.38 162.96 97.34
N LYS A 401 35.35 163.80 97.22
CA LYS A 401 35.44 165.25 97.44
C LYS A 401 35.67 165.58 98.92
N GLU A 402 34.95 164.93 99.84
CA GLU A 402 35.16 165.09 101.28
C GLU A 402 36.54 164.57 101.71
N LEU A 403 36.95 163.39 101.24
CA LEU A 403 38.28 162.84 101.51
C LEU A 403 39.40 163.76 100.98
N HIS A 404 39.20 164.43 99.84
CA HIS A 404 40.12 165.46 99.37
C HIS A 404 40.13 166.70 100.28
N ALA A 405 38.96 167.19 100.71
CA ALA A 405 38.85 168.32 101.63
C ALA A 405 39.44 168.02 103.03
N LEU A 406 39.23 166.82 103.56
CA LEU A 406 39.84 166.33 104.81
C LEU A 406 41.35 166.16 104.65
N ARG A 407 41.85 165.65 103.53
CA ARG A 407 43.29 165.64 103.24
C ARG A 407 43.88 167.06 103.15
N LYS A 408 43.11 168.06 102.67
CA LYS A 408 43.55 169.46 102.67
C LYS A 408 43.58 170.03 104.10
N LYS A 409 42.50 169.88 104.88
CA LYS A 409 42.44 170.29 106.29
C LYS A 409 43.52 169.62 107.13
N ASN A 410 43.80 168.34 106.93
CA ASN A 410 44.86 167.64 107.66
C ASN A 410 46.25 168.18 107.30
N LYS A 411 46.50 168.54 106.03
CA LYS A 411 47.72 169.28 105.63
C LYS A 411 47.80 170.71 106.19
N GLU A 412 46.67 171.32 106.51
CA GLU A 412 46.59 172.62 107.18
C GLU A 412 46.85 172.45 108.69
N TYR A 413 46.31 171.40 109.33
CA TYR A 413 46.58 171.07 110.73
C TYR A 413 48.03 170.62 110.97
N THR A 414 48.64 169.83 110.08
CA THR A 414 50.08 169.50 110.23
C THR A 414 50.93 170.76 110.20
N LYS A 415 50.64 171.74 109.32
CA LYS A 415 51.35 173.03 109.34
C LYS A 415 51.16 173.81 110.63
N VAL A 416 49.96 173.78 111.22
CA VAL A 416 49.70 174.44 112.52
C VAL A 416 50.43 173.71 113.66
N ILE A 417 50.58 172.38 113.58
CA ILE A 417 51.41 171.60 114.51
C ILE A 417 52.90 171.94 114.30
N ASP A 418 53.39 171.98 113.06
CA ASP A 418 54.75 172.40 112.72
C ASP A 418 55.03 173.82 113.30
N ASP A 419 54.12 174.78 113.10
CA ASP A 419 54.21 176.14 113.63
C ASP A 419 54.15 176.22 115.18
N MET A 420 53.54 175.24 115.85
CA MET A 420 53.53 175.15 117.31
C MET A 420 54.77 174.44 117.86
N GLU A 421 55.27 173.38 117.21
CA GLU A 421 56.56 172.77 117.57
C GLU A 421 57.71 173.76 117.40
N ASN A 422 57.69 174.57 116.33
CA ASN A 422 58.64 175.67 116.12
C ASN A 422 58.52 176.80 117.17
N LYS A 423 57.45 176.84 117.98
CA LYS A 423 57.27 177.79 119.09
C LYS A 423 57.62 177.19 120.46
N LEU A 424 57.41 175.90 120.68
CA LEU A 424 57.81 175.23 121.93
C LEU A 424 59.30 174.83 121.94
N ASN A 425 59.88 174.46 120.80
CA ASN A 425 61.31 174.12 120.73
C ASN A 425 62.19 175.36 120.53
N PHE A 426 62.77 175.86 121.62
CA PHE A 426 63.91 176.80 121.60
C PHE A 426 65.21 176.12 121.08
N ASN A 427 65.19 175.55 119.88
CA ASN A 427 66.34 174.85 119.31
C ASN A 427 66.58 175.21 117.82
N LYS A 428 67.48 176.18 117.62
CA LYS A 428 68.29 176.40 116.40
C LYS A 428 67.57 176.64 115.06
N LYS A 429 66.34 177.17 115.02
CA LYS A 429 65.87 177.94 113.84
C LYS A 429 64.80 179.03 114.07
N VAL A 430 64.55 179.44 115.31
CA VAL A 430 63.65 180.57 115.62
C VAL A 430 64.26 181.89 115.11
N LYS A 431 63.67 182.47 114.06
CA LYS A 431 63.85 183.88 113.73
C LYS A 431 62.84 184.70 114.54
N PHE A 432 63.31 185.30 115.63
CA PHE A 432 62.51 186.27 116.39
C PHE A 432 62.07 187.43 115.49
N LYS A 433 60.86 187.95 115.72
CA LYS A 433 60.38 189.24 115.21
C LYS A 433 60.31 190.21 116.38
N GLU A 434 60.54 191.50 116.11
CA GLU A 434 60.82 192.52 117.14
C GLU A 434 59.62 192.92 118.03
N SER A 435 58.43 192.34 117.83
CA SER A 435 57.20 192.72 118.54
C SER A 435 57.07 192.15 119.96
N ASP A 436 57.71 191.02 120.26
CA ASP A 436 57.26 190.16 121.36
C ASP A 436 58.06 190.34 122.68
N PHE A 437 59.00 191.28 122.72
CA PHE A 437 59.75 191.68 123.93
C PHE A 437 59.89 193.20 124.06
N ILE A 438 58.81 193.89 124.46
CA ILE A 438 58.86 195.28 124.93
C ILE A 438 58.29 195.36 126.35
N ILE A 439 59.17 195.37 127.34
CA ILE A 439 58.88 195.90 128.69
C ILE A 439 59.35 197.36 128.68
N ARG A 440 58.44 198.30 128.97
CA ARG A 440 58.72 199.75 128.93
C ARG A 440 59.74 200.19 129.98
N SER A 441 60.41 201.32 129.70
CA SER A 441 60.90 202.23 130.74
C SER A 441 60.75 203.69 130.32
N ALA A 442 60.36 204.53 131.27
CA ALA A 442 60.52 206.00 131.30
C ALA A 442 60.15 206.84 130.05
N LEU A 443 58.85 206.96 129.75
CA LEU A 443 58.07 208.20 129.92
C LEU A 443 56.56 207.95 129.77
#